data_AF-A0A1L7CQ48-F1
#
_entry.id   AF-A0A1L7CQ48-F1
#
_cell.length_a   1.000
_cell.length_b   1.000
_cell.length_c   1.000
_cell.angle_alpha   90.00
_cell.angle_beta   90.00
_cell.angle_gamma   90.00
#
_symmetry.space_group_name_H-M   'P 1'
#
loop_
_entity.id
_entity.type
_entity.pdbx_description
1 polymer ?
#
loop_
_entity_poly.entity_id
_entity_poly.type
_entity_poly.pdbx_seq_one_letter_code
_entity_poly.pdbx_strand_id
1 'polypeptide(L)'
;MAQKEVVLTRVSPMSAFRVALALSLVALVAWLVCVTILYLGLAAAGVWENVNSVIGGIGGDGIIGYGMVISLSALGGAVLALLTTALAPVGALIYNAVVDLFGGLVIEVQEN
;
A
#
# COMPACT_ATOMS: atom_id res chain seq x y z
N MET A 1 17.35 31.43 -8.75
CA MET A 1 17.85 30.36 -7.86
C MET A 1 18.31 29.24 -8.79
N ALA A 2 19.60 28.89 -8.80
CA ALA A 2 20.11 27.87 -9.71
C ALA A 2 19.75 26.48 -9.14
N GLN A 3 18.95 25.70 -9.87
CA GLN A 3 18.70 24.31 -9.51
C GLN A 3 20.02 23.55 -9.67
N LYS A 4 20.51 22.95 -8.58
CA LYS A 4 21.68 22.07 -8.63
C LYS A 4 21.18 20.65 -8.79
N GLU A 5 21.41 20.06 -9.96
CA GLU A 5 21.17 18.64 -10.19
C GLU A 5 22.16 17.83 -9.34
N VAL A 6 21.63 16.88 -8.57
CA VAL A 6 22.43 15.98 -7.73
C VAL A 6 22.10 14.54 -8.13
N VAL A 7 23.13 13.69 -8.22
CA VAL A 7 22.96 12.27 -8.53
C VAL A 7 22.91 11.47 -7.23
N LEU A 8 21.86 10.69 -7.05
CA LEU A 8 21.69 9.80 -5.91
C LEU A 8 22.51 8.52 -6.13
N THR A 9 23.71 8.44 -5.59
CA THR A 9 24.59 7.26 -5.76
C THR A 9 24.41 6.19 -4.68
N ARG A 10 23.78 6.52 -3.55
CA ARG A 10 23.59 5.54 -2.47
C ARG A 10 22.34 5.81 -1.65
N VAL A 11 21.59 4.76 -1.37
CA VAL A 11 20.43 4.76 -0.46
C VAL A 11 20.76 3.90 0.76
N SER A 12 20.62 4.45 1.97
CA SER A 12 20.81 3.64 3.19
C SER A 12 19.59 2.74 3.42
N PRO A 13 19.76 1.42 3.63
CA PRO A 13 18.64 0.50 3.84
C PRO A 13 17.74 0.89 5.03
N MET A 14 18.34 1.43 6.09
CA MET A 14 17.60 1.88 7.28
C MET A 14 16.71 3.10 6.97
N SER A 15 17.17 4.03 6.13
CA SER A 15 16.34 5.16 5.69
C SER A 15 15.19 4.68 4.79
N ALA A 16 15.48 3.79 3.84
CA ALA A 16 14.47 3.20 2.98
C ALA A 16 13.39 2.47 3.80
N PHE A 17 13.79 1.69 4.81
CA PHE A 17 12.86 1.04 5.73
C PHE A 17 11.97 2.02 6.49
N ARG A 18 12.54 3.07 7.10
CA ARG A 18 11.77 4.07 7.88
C ARG A 18 10.75 4.82 7.01
N VAL A 19 11.17 5.26 5.82
CA VAL A 19 10.30 5.97 4.88
C VAL A 19 9.21 5.04 4.36
N ALA A 20 9.57 3.81 3.96
CA ALA A 20 8.60 2.83 3.48
C ALA A 20 7.61 2.42 4.58
N LEU A 21 8.03 2.31 5.83
CA LEU A 21 7.15 2.05 6.97
C LEU A 21 6.13 3.19 7.13
N ALA A 22 6.59 4.44 7.13
CA ALA A 22 5.70 5.60 7.25
C ALA A 22 4.70 5.66 6.10
N LEU A 23 5.17 5.49 4.85
CA LEU A 23 4.30 5.46 3.67
C LEU A 23 3.32 4.29 3.69
N SER A 24 3.75 3.11 4.13
CA SER A 24 2.90 1.91 4.20
C SER A 24 1.79 2.06 5.24
N LEU A 25 2.05 2.72 6.37
CA LEU A 25 1.01 3.04 7.36
C LEU A 25 -0.03 4.02 6.81
N VAL A 26 0.42 5.08 6.12
CA VAL A 26 -0.49 6.04 5.46
C VAL A 26 -1.30 5.35 4.35
N ALA A 27 -0.65 4.52 3.54
CA ALA A 27 -1.29 3.75 2.48
C ALA A 27 -2.31 2.75 3.03
N LEU A 28 -2.05 2.13 4.18
CA LEU A 28 -2.99 1.23 4.86
C LEU A 28 -4.28 1.96 5.26
N VAL A 29 -4.15 3.17 5.81
CA VAL A 29 -5.33 3.99 6.17
C VAL A 29 -6.09 4.40 4.90
N ALA A 30 -5.39 4.89 3.87
CA ALA A 30 -6.00 5.26 2.60
C ALA A 30 -6.71 4.06 1.93
N TRP A 31 -6.12 2.88 2.01
CA TRP A 31 -6.71 1.62 1.54
C TRP A 31 -8.02 1.30 2.26
N LEU A 32 -8.05 1.39 3.59
CA LEU A 32 -9.27 1.15 4.36
C LEU A 32 -10.38 2.16 4.06
N VAL A 33 -10.02 3.42 3.86
CA VAL A 33 -10.97 4.45 3.41
C VAL A 33 -11.53 4.09 2.03
N CYS A 34 -10.67 3.68 1.09
CA CYS A 34 -11.08 3.24 -0.23
C CYS A 34 -12.05 2.05 -0.17
N VAL A 35 -11.72 1.00 0.59
CA VAL A 35 -12.58 -0.18 0.78
C VAL A 35 -13.93 0.21 1.41
N THR A 36 -13.92 1.13 2.38
CA THR A 36 -15.15 1.62 3.02
C THR A 36 -16.05 2.31 1.99
N ILE A 37 -15.48 3.19 1.15
CA ILE A 37 -16.23 3.87 0.09
C ILE A 37 -16.80 2.86 -0.91
N LEU A 38 -15.99 1.88 -1.35
CA LEU A 38 -16.46 0.82 -2.25
C LEU A 38 -17.58 -0.01 -1.63
N TYR A 39 -17.46 -0.37 -0.36
CA TYR A 39 -18.49 -1.14 0.35
C TYR A 39 -19.81 -0.38 0.38
N LEU A 40 -19.79 0.90 0.74
CA LEU A 40 -20.97 1.76 0.78
C LEU A 40 -21.58 1.95 -0.61
N GLY A 41 -20.75 2.11 -1.64
CA GLY A 41 -21.22 2.19 -3.04
C GLY A 41 -21.93 0.91 -3.49
N LEU A 42 -21.38 -0.26 -3.17
CA LEU A 42 -21.99 -1.55 -3.46
C LEU A 42 -23.28 -1.79 -2.64
N ALA A 43 -23.32 -1.29 -1.40
CA ALA A 43 -24.51 -1.35 -0.57
C ALA A 43 -25.65 -0.49 -1.14
N ALA A 44 -25.36 0.72 -1.59
CA ALA A 44 -26.35 1.57 -2.25
C ALA A 44 -26.90 0.94 -3.54
N ALA A 45 -26.11 0.11 -4.22
CA ALA A 45 -26.52 -0.64 -5.41
C ALA A 45 -27.26 -1.96 -5.10
N GLY A 46 -27.45 -2.33 -3.83
CA GLY A 46 -28.14 -3.56 -3.44
C GLY A 46 -27.35 -4.84 -3.67
N VAL A 47 -26.02 -4.76 -3.88
CA VAL A 47 -25.19 -5.92 -4.26
C VAL A 47 -25.07 -6.90 -3.09
N TRP A 48 -24.95 -6.39 -1.86
CA TRP A 48 -24.75 -7.23 -0.68
C TRP A 48 -25.98 -8.08 -0.35
N GLU A 49 -27.18 -7.57 -0.58
CA GLU A 49 -28.45 -8.29 -0.41
C GLU A 49 -28.51 -9.48 -1.38
N ASN A 50 -28.15 -9.27 -2.65
CA ASN A 50 -28.10 -10.33 -3.64
C ASN A 50 -27.09 -11.42 -3.26
N VAL A 51 -25.89 -11.02 -2.84
CA VAL A 51 -24.84 -11.97 -2.42
C VAL A 51 -25.27 -12.78 -1.19
N ASN A 52 -25.80 -12.11 -0.16
CA ASN A 52 -26.25 -12.79 1.07
C ASN A 52 -27.45 -13.72 0.81
N SER A 53 -28.35 -13.36 -0.11
CA SER A 53 -29.47 -14.24 -0.49
C SER A 53 -28.99 -15.54 -1.15
N VAL A 54 -27.95 -15.48 -2.00
CA VAL A 54 -27.39 -16.68 -2.63
C VAL A 54 -26.71 -17.58 -1.62
N ILE A 55 -25.93 -17.00 -0.68
CA ILE A 55 -25.23 -17.75 0.37
C ILE A 55 -26.24 -18.40 1.34
N GLY A 56 -27.27 -17.67 1.75
CA GLY A 56 -28.34 -18.21 2.60
C GLY A 56 -29.13 -19.34 1.91
N GLY A 57 -29.33 -19.25 0.59
CA GLY A 57 -30.06 -20.26 -0.19
C GLY A 57 -29.39 -21.64 -0.26
N ILE A 58 -28.08 -21.73 -0.04
CA ILE A 58 -27.32 -22.99 0.01
C ILE A 58 -27.09 -23.49 1.45
N GLY A 59 -27.75 -22.90 2.46
CA GLY A 59 -27.61 -23.27 3.86
C GLY A 59 -26.38 -22.67 4.56
N GLY A 60 -25.76 -21.65 3.96
CA GLY A 60 -24.67 -20.90 4.59
C GLY A 60 -25.17 -19.90 5.63
N ASP A 61 -24.62 -19.96 6.84
CA ASP A 61 -24.93 -19.03 7.95
C ASP A 61 -24.10 -17.72 7.89
N GLY A 62 -23.25 -17.58 6.87
CA GLY A 62 -22.31 -16.46 6.73
C GLY A 62 -22.96 -15.23 6.12
N ILE A 63 -23.25 -14.22 6.94
CA ILE A 63 -23.62 -12.88 6.46
C ILE A 63 -22.33 -12.14 6.07
N ILE A 64 -22.17 -11.81 4.79
CA ILE A 64 -21.15 -10.85 4.34
C ILE A 64 -21.60 -9.46 4.77
N GLY A 65 -21.17 -9.08 5.97
CA GLY A 65 -21.40 -7.78 6.56
C GLY A 65 -20.17 -6.87 6.49
N TYR A 66 -20.39 -5.59 6.79
CA TYR A 66 -19.36 -4.56 6.84
C TYR A 66 -18.15 -4.97 7.68
N GLY A 67 -18.37 -5.51 8.88
CA GLY A 67 -17.30 -5.92 9.79
C GLY A 67 -16.40 -7.00 9.20
N MET A 68 -16.96 -7.95 8.45
CA MET A 68 -16.18 -9.01 7.79
C MET A 68 -15.34 -8.44 6.64
N VAL A 69 -15.93 -7.60 5.78
CA VAL A 69 -15.22 -7.01 4.63
C VAL A 69 -14.07 -6.12 5.10
N ILE A 70 -14.32 -5.26 6.09
CA ILE A 70 -13.30 -4.35 6.63
C ILE A 70 -12.19 -5.12 7.36
N SER A 71 -12.52 -6.13 8.16
CA SER A 71 -11.50 -6.91 8.88
C SER A 71 -10.60 -7.72 7.93
N LEU A 72 -11.19 -8.39 6.93
CA LEU A 72 -10.41 -9.10 5.90
C LEU A 72 -9.56 -8.13 5.08
N SER A 73 -10.10 -6.97 4.73
CA SER A 73 -9.38 -5.95 3.97
C SER A 73 -8.27 -5.30 4.78
N ALA A 74 -8.46 -5.13 6.11
CA ALA A 74 -7.44 -4.65 7.02
C ALA A 74 -6.29 -5.64 7.13
N LEU A 75 -6.59 -6.94 7.27
CA LEU A 75 -5.57 -7.99 7.29
C LEU A 75 -4.81 -8.05 5.95
N GLY A 76 -5.52 -8.07 4.82
CA GLY A 76 -4.90 -8.07 3.50
C GLY A 76 -4.03 -6.84 3.24
N GLY A 77 -4.56 -5.65 3.58
CA GLY A 77 -3.82 -4.40 3.48
C GLY A 77 -2.59 -4.38 4.39
N ALA A 78 -2.70 -4.89 5.63
CA ALA A 78 -1.59 -4.96 6.56
C ALA A 78 -0.47 -5.89 6.05
N VAL A 79 -0.82 -7.05 5.50
CA VAL A 79 0.16 -7.96 4.88
C VAL A 79 0.90 -7.27 3.74
N LEU A 80 0.18 -6.60 2.83
CA LEU A 80 0.80 -5.87 1.74
C LEU A 80 1.70 -4.73 2.24
N ALA A 81 1.23 -3.94 3.20
CA ALA A 81 1.99 -2.87 3.83
C ALA A 81 3.30 -3.37 4.46
N LEU A 82 3.24 -4.50 5.17
CA LEU A 82 4.41 -5.14 5.78
C LEU A 82 5.38 -5.67 4.72
N LEU A 83 4.88 -6.32 3.66
CA LEU A 83 5.71 -6.80 2.56
C LEU A 83 6.40 -5.66 1.83
N THR A 84 5.68 -4.57 1.52
CA THR A 84 6.27 -3.38 0.89
C THR A 84 7.34 -2.75 1.79
N THR A 85 7.08 -2.65 3.10
CA THR A 85 8.06 -2.13 4.06
C THR A 85 9.31 -3.02 4.14
N ALA A 86 9.15 -4.34 4.12
CA ALA A 86 10.25 -5.30 4.17
C ALA A 86 11.05 -5.34 2.86
N LEU A 87 10.41 -5.13 1.71
CA LEU A 87 11.06 -5.08 0.40
C LEU A 87 11.85 -3.78 0.17
N ALA A 88 11.47 -2.67 0.81
CA ALA A 88 12.16 -1.39 0.66
C ALA A 88 13.68 -1.43 0.94
N PRO A 89 14.18 -2.01 2.07
CA PRO A 89 15.62 -2.14 2.27
C PRO A 89 16.29 -3.05 1.24
N VAL A 90 15.60 -4.09 0.76
CA VAL A 90 16.11 -4.96 -0.32
C VAL A 90 16.24 -4.18 -1.63
N GLY A 91 15.24 -3.37 -1.98
CA GLY A 91 15.29 -2.47 -3.13
C GLY A 91 16.44 -1.47 -3.04
N ALA A 92 16.71 -0.93 -1.85
CA ALA A 92 17.86 -0.04 -1.62
C ALA A 92 19.20 -0.77 -1.85
N LEU A 93 19.33 -2.03 -1.44
CA LEU A 93 20.53 -2.83 -1.69
C LEU A 93 20.72 -3.11 -3.18
N ILE A 94 19.64 -3.49 -3.88
CA ILE A 94 19.67 -3.73 -5.33
C ILE A 94 20.06 -2.44 -6.06
N TYR A 95 19.46 -1.31 -5.71
CA TYR A 95 19.78 0.00 -6.27
C TYR A 95 21.28 0.30 -6.13
N ASN A 96 21.81 0.19 -4.90
CA ASN A 96 23.22 0.44 -4.63
C ASN A 96 24.17 -0.48 -5.42
N ALA A 97 23.74 -1.69 -5.78
CA ALA A 97 24.55 -2.63 -6.55
C ALA A 97 24.59 -2.31 -8.06
N VAL A 98 23.53 -1.68 -8.60
CA VAL A 98 23.42 -1.38 -10.03
C VAL A 98 23.77 0.06 -10.37
N VAL A 99 23.79 0.95 -9.38
CA VAL A 99 23.99 2.39 -9.58
C VAL A 99 25.31 2.73 -10.26
N ASP A 100 26.37 1.97 -9.97
CA ASP A 100 27.70 2.15 -10.56
C ASP A 100 27.72 1.80 -12.06
N LEU A 101 26.78 0.97 -12.52
CA LEU A 101 26.66 0.57 -13.93
C LEU A 101 25.83 1.56 -14.74
N PHE A 102 24.79 2.17 -14.15
CA PHE A 102 23.81 2.98 -14.87
C PHE A 102 23.88 4.48 -14.58
N GLY A 103 24.73 4.93 -13.66
CA GLY A 103 24.93 6.35 -13.36
C GLY A 103 23.92 6.97 -12.38
N GLY A 104 23.00 6.18 -11.82
CA GLY A 104 22.07 6.58 -10.75
C GLY A 104 20.93 7.53 -11.14
N LEU A 105 20.12 7.89 -10.14
CA LEU A 105 18.96 8.78 -10.29
C LEU A 105 19.36 10.24 -10.13
N VAL A 106 19.04 11.08 -11.12
CA VAL A 106 19.19 12.54 -11.04
C VAL A 106 18.00 13.11 -10.28
N ILE A 107 18.27 13.93 -9.26
CA ILE A 107 17.26 14.60 -8.44
C ILE A 107 17.51 16.11 -8.40
N GLU A 108 16.41 16.88 -8.33
CA GLU A 108 16.44 18.31 -8.03
C GLU A 108 16.36 18.51 -6.51
N VAL A 109 17.26 19.31 -5.97
CA VAL A 109 17.28 19.65 -4.55
C VAL A 109 16.66 21.04 -4.37
N GLN A 110 15.60 21.13 -3.55
CA GLN A 110 15.12 22.40 -3.02
C GLN A 110 15.85 22.69 -1.70
N GLU A 111 16.67 23.74 -1.68
CA GLU A 111 17.17 24.34 -0.44
C GLU A 111 16.01 25.12 0.21
N ASN A 112 15.69 24.78 1.45
CA ASN A 112 14.63 25.38 2.25
C ASN A 112 15.23 26.25 3.35
#